data_AF-A0A3E0P3R0-F1
#
_entry.id   AF-A0A3E0P3R0-F1
#
_cell.length_a   1.000
_cell.length_b   1.000
_cell.length_c   1.000
_cell.angle_alpha   90.00
_cell.angle_beta   90.00
_cell.angle_gamma   90.00
#
_symmetry.space_group_name_H-M   'P 1'
#
loop_
_entity.id
_entity.type
_entity.pdbx_description
1 polymer ?
#
loop_
_entity_poly.entity_id
_entity_poly.type
_entity_poly.pdbx_seq_one_letter_code
_entity_poly.pdbx_strand_id
1 'polypeptide(L)'
;MAGPSGAASSGSSRRFRPRTTDRIGPPTDRACSGERCAVPSRADGPDAEWFLWALPVSSHRMRTLEPERGRRTMPEEPIQVLDTAIVSLASEAPVLRAFGAESQVLLSGEQTGGRYAMLLETTPPGMGPPPHKHDGEDEWFYPLEGEVEFLVAGEWKRVPVGSAVFLPRGCVHTFRNAGDTPLRQLIHVSPAGFEVFFARCAEVFAAAGDGPPEMERIGAIAAEHGIEFV
;
A
#
# COMPACT_ATOMS: atom_id res chain seq x y z
N MET A 1 -63.75 14.27 0.38
CA MET A 1 -64.20 14.74 -0.94
C MET A 1 -62.95 15.04 -1.73
N ALA A 2 -62.46 14.13 -2.58
CA ALA A 2 -62.88 13.86 -3.97
C ALA A 2 -62.56 15.02 -4.92
N GLY A 3 -61.72 14.76 -5.93
CA GLY A 3 -61.10 15.68 -6.90
C GLY A 3 -62.07 16.32 -7.92
N PRO A 4 -61.57 16.86 -9.06
CA PRO A 4 -61.07 16.07 -10.22
C PRO A 4 -59.72 16.60 -10.78
N SER A 5 -58.83 15.89 -11.50
CA SER A 5 -58.87 15.00 -12.69
C SER A 5 -58.62 15.71 -14.04
N GLY A 6 -57.61 15.21 -14.79
CA GLY A 6 -57.47 15.30 -16.27
C GLY A 6 -56.71 16.53 -16.80
N ALA A 7 -55.87 16.49 -17.84
CA ALA A 7 -55.64 15.47 -18.85
C ALA A 7 -54.27 15.67 -19.55
N ALA A 8 -53.82 14.60 -20.21
CA ALA A 8 -52.62 14.48 -21.02
C ALA A 8 -52.78 14.96 -22.48
N SER A 9 -51.67 15.28 -23.15
CA SER A 9 -51.45 15.13 -24.60
C SER A 9 -49.93 15.03 -24.83
N SER A 10 -49.40 13.86 -25.24
CA SER A 10 -49.08 13.43 -26.63
C SER A 10 -48.17 14.41 -27.38
N GLY A 11 -47.06 14.04 -28.03
CA GLY A 11 -46.34 12.79 -28.25
C GLY A 11 -45.16 13.09 -29.20
N SER A 12 -44.13 12.25 -29.22
CA SER A 12 -43.34 11.95 -30.44
C SER A 12 -42.29 10.90 -30.11
N SER A 13 -42.43 9.75 -30.75
CA SER A 13 -41.60 8.57 -30.64
C SER A 13 -40.29 8.74 -31.41
N ARG A 14 -39.14 8.66 -30.72
CA ARG A 14 -37.85 8.39 -31.38
C ARG A 14 -37.55 6.90 -31.27
N ARG A 15 -37.67 6.22 -32.40
CA ARG A 15 -37.34 4.81 -32.58
C ARG A 15 -35.85 4.59 -32.37
N PHE A 16 -35.53 3.69 -31.45
CA PHE A 16 -34.23 3.06 -31.29
C PHE A 16 -34.00 2.12 -32.48
N ARG A 17 -32.86 2.24 -33.18
CA ARG A 17 -32.37 1.24 -34.13
C ARG A 17 -30.98 0.76 -33.67
N PRO A 18 -30.74 -0.55 -33.56
CA PRO A 18 -29.44 -1.10 -33.18
C PRO A 18 -28.46 -1.00 -34.37
N ARG A 19 -27.20 -0.64 -34.09
CA ARG A 19 -26.10 -0.75 -35.05
C ARG A 19 -25.58 -2.19 -35.03
N THR A 20 -25.66 -2.83 -36.18
CA THR A 20 -25.00 -4.10 -36.53
C THR A 20 -23.49 -3.87 -36.62
N THR A 21 -22.70 -4.64 -35.89
CA THR A 21 -21.25 -4.76 -36.13
C THR A 21 -20.97 -6.06 -36.86
N ASP A 22 -20.32 -5.91 -38.01
CA ASP A 22 -19.96 -6.96 -38.94
C ASP A 22 -19.00 -7.99 -38.34
N ARG A 23 -19.25 -9.25 -38.70
CA ARG A 23 -18.32 -10.37 -38.52
C ARG A 23 -17.12 -10.17 -39.44
N ILE A 24 -15.93 -10.11 -38.86
CA ILE A 24 -14.67 -10.23 -39.59
C ILE A 24 -14.01 -11.54 -39.12
N GLY A 25 -13.95 -12.51 -40.03
CA GLY A 25 -13.25 -13.77 -39.85
C GLY A 25 -11.73 -13.61 -39.97
N PRO A 26 -10.95 -14.63 -39.57
CA PRO A 26 -9.49 -14.53 -39.55
C PRO A 26 -8.89 -14.64 -40.96
N PRO A 27 -7.87 -13.85 -41.31
CA PRO A 27 -7.12 -14.05 -42.53
C PRO A 27 -6.14 -15.23 -42.41
N THR A 28 -6.05 -15.95 -43.52
CA THR A 28 -5.33 -17.19 -43.81
C THR A 28 -3.82 -17.02 -44.00
N ASP A 29 -3.08 -18.08 -43.67
CA ASP A 29 -1.64 -18.29 -43.91
C ASP A 29 -1.16 -18.15 -45.37
N ARG A 30 0.06 -17.62 -45.55
CA ARG A 30 1.14 -17.98 -46.53
C ARG A 30 2.21 -16.88 -46.52
N ALA A 31 3.53 -17.08 -46.60
CA ALA A 31 4.35 -18.29 -46.78
C ALA A 31 5.87 -18.01 -46.54
N CYS A 32 6.65 -19.10 -46.45
CA CYS A 32 8.09 -19.31 -46.75
C CYS A 32 9.12 -19.10 -45.62
N SER A 33 10.14 -19.95 -45.41
CA SER A 33 10.53 -21.26 -45.97
C SER A 33 11.82 -21.75 -45.27
N GLY A 34 11.92 -23.06 -44.96
CA GLY A 34 13.17 -23.80 -44.64
C GLY A 34 13.62 -23.73 -43.17
N GLU A 35 14.07 -24.78 -42.48
CA GLU A 35 14.39 -26.17 -42.80
C GLU A 35 14.12 -27.08 -41.57
N ARG A 36 13.93 -28.37 -41.84
CA ARG A 36 13.51 -29.43 -40.90
C ARG A 36 14.65 -29.92 -40.01
N CYS A 37 14.31 -30.39 -38.81
CA CYS A 37 14.74 -31.70 -38.26
C CYS A 37 14.06 -31.91 -36.88
N ALA A 38 12.95 -32.64 -36.84
CA ALA A 38 12.87 -34.07 -36.46
C ALA A 38 12.82 -34.28 -34.94
N VAL A 39 11.60 -34.58 -34.46
CA VAL A 39 11.28 -35.01 -33.10
C VAL A 39 11.33 -36.54 -33.04
N PRO A 40 12.02 -37.18 -32.07
CA PRO A 40 11.76 -38.57 -31.73
C PRO A 40 10.51 -38.68 -30.85
N SER A 41 9.69 -39.66 -31.22
CA SER A 41 8.42 -40.03 -30.61
C SER A 41 8.53 -40.50 -29.15
N ARG A 42 7.55 -40.06 -28.36
CA ARG A 42 6.90 -40.71 -27.19
C ARG A 42 7.61 -41.91 -26.55
N ALA A 43 7.91 -41.77 -25.27
CA ALA A 43 7.77 -42.85 -24.29
C ALA A 43 6.79 -42.36 -23.21
N ASP A 44 5.82 -43.23 -22.92
CA ASP A 44 4.68 -43.03 -22.03
C ASP A 44 5.08 -43.00 -20.53
N GLY A 45 4.41 -42.16 -19.74
CA GLY A 45 4.46 -42.17 -18.27
C GLY A 45 3.65 -41.01 -17.66
N PRO A 46 2.77 -41.24 -16.67
CA PRO A 46 1.81 -40.25 -16.19
C PRO A 46 2.40 -39.31 -15.11
N ASP A 47 1.70 -38.20 -14.89
CA ASP A 47 1.80 -37.27 -13.74
C ASP A 47 2.89 -36.17 -13.79
N ALA A 48 2.50 -34.98 -14.27
CA ALA A 48 2.74 -33.68 -13.61
C ALA A 48 2.38 -32.51 -14.56
N GLU A 49 1.13 -32.06 -14.55
CA GLU A 49 0.78 -30.76 -15.12
C GLU A 49 1.23 -29.63 -14.17
N TRP A 50 2.47 -29.18 -14.32
CA TRP A 50 2.89 -27.85 -13.86
C TRP A 50 2.94 -26.92 -15.07
N PHE A 51 1.83 -26.20 -15.30
CA PHE A 51 1.80 -25.08 -16.26
C PHE A 51 2.65 -23.92 -15.69
N LEU A 52 3.94 -23.91 -16.04
CA LEU A 52 4.80 -22.74 -15.89
C LEU A 52 4.44 -21.72 -16.97
N TRP A 53 3.70 -20.68 -16.61
CA TRP A 53 3.74 -19.45 -17.38
C TRP A 53 5.06 -18.74 -17.06
N ALA A 54 5.92 -18.59 -18.06
CA ALA A 54 7.05 -17.67 -17.98
C ALA A 54 6.58 -16.33 -18.59
N LEU A 55 6.22 -15.35 -17.75
CA LEU A 55 6.13 -13.97 -18.23
C LEU A 55 7.55 -13.39 -18.28
N PRO A 56 7.86 -12.55 -19.27
CA PRO A 56 9.15 -11.88 -19.34
C PRO A 56 9.31 -10.93 -18.15
N VAL A 57 10.35 -11.16 -17.35
CA VAL A 57 10.84 -10.20 -16.35
C VAL A 57 11.33 -8.96 -17.10
N SER A 58 10.47 -7.95 -17.21
CA SER A 58 10.89 -6.63 -17.65
C SER A 58 11.64 -5.98 -16.49
N SER A 59 12.95 -5.82 -16.66
CA SER A 59 13.84 -5.17 -15.70
C SER A 59 13.42 -3.71 -15.50
N HIS A 60 12.54 -3.46 -14.53
CA HIS A 60 12.26 -2.11 -14.07
C HIS A 60 13.50 -1.60 -13.35
N ARG A 61 14.29 -0.80 -14.07
CA ARG A 61 15.41 -0.05 -13.50
C ARG A 61 14.83 0.98 -12.53
N MET A 62 14.86 0.64 -11.24
CA MET A 62 14.47 1.52 -10.15
C MET A 62 15.34 2.79 -10.25
N ARG A 63 14.72 3.95 -10.54
CA ARG A 63 15.43 5.24 -10.49
C ARG A 63 15.58 5.62 -9.02
N THR A 64 16.75 5.39 -8.46
CA THR A 64 17.17 5.95 -7.18
C THR A 64 17.20 7.47 -7.31
N LEU A 65 16.33 8.16 -6.57
CA LEU A 65 16.51 9.58 -6.29
C LEU A 65 17.58 9.69 -5.21
N GLU A 66 18.70 10.33 -5.51
CA GLU A 66 19.74 10.58 -4.50
C GLU A 66 19.25 11.67 -3.54
N PRO A 67 19.17 11.42 -2.22
CA PRO A 67 18.86 12.47 -1.26
C PRO A 67 20.05 13.44 -1.12
N GLU A 68 19.74 14.73 -1.02
CA GLU A 68 20.69 15.83 -0.76
C GLU A 68 21.51 15.57 0.52
N ARG A 69 22.82 15.83 0.45
CA ARG A 69 23.80 15.43 1.48
C ARG A 69 23.72 16.29 2.73
N GLY A 70 23.06 15.78 3.75
CA GLY A 70 23.12 16.25 5.14
C GLY A 70 23.11 15.08 6.12
N ARG A 71 24.06 14.15 6.00
CA ARG A 71 24.07 12.90 6.78
C ARG A 71 24.41 13.19 8.25
N ARG A 72 23.40 13.28 9.13
CA ARG A 72 23.64 13.13 10.57
C ARG A 72 24.16 11.71 10.80
N THR A 73 25.32 11.59 11.44
CA THR A 73 25.86 10.30 11.87
C THR A 73 25.01 9.77 13.02
N MET A 74 24.52 8.54 12.92
CA MET A 74 23.82 7.86 14.02
C MET A 74 24.73 7.84 15.25
N PRO A 75 24.22 8.06 16.47
CA PRO A 75 24.98 7.71 17.66
C PRO A 75 25.31 6.20 17.58
N GLU A 76 26.60 5.86 17.74
CA GLU A 76 27.10 4.48 17.79
C GLU A 76 26.72 3.80 19.11
N GLU A 77 25.45 3.86 19.50
CA GLU A 77 24.99 3.08 20.65
C GLU A 77 25.06 1.59 20.29
N PRO A 78 25.71 0.75 21.12
CA PRO A 78 25.84 -0.66 20.82
C PRO A 78 24.45 -1.29 20.72
N ILE A 79 24.18 -1.96 19.60
CA ILE A 79 22.95 -2.73 19.40
C ILE A 79 22.79 -3.68 20.58
N GLN A 80 21.73 -3.49 21.37
CA GLN A 80 21.45 -4.36 22.52
C GLN A 80 21.36 -5.81 22.05
N VAL A 81 22.13 -6.72 22.64
CA VAL A 81 22.05 -8.15 22.32
C VAL A 81 20.81 -8.71 23.02
N LEU A 82 19.87 -9.21 22.22
CA LEU A 82 18.69 -9.93 22.71
C LEU A 82 19.02 -11.42 22.72
N ASP A 83 18.75 -12.11 23.81
CA ASP A 83 19.02 -13.54 24.00
C ASP A 83 17.73 -14.40 24.06
N THR A 84 16.57 -13.76 23.95
CA THR A 84 15.26 -14.36 24.14
C THR A 84 14.42 -14.22 22.88
N ALA A 85 13.75 -15.31 22.48
CA ALA A 85 12.78 -15.29 21.39
C ALA A 85 11.48 -14.61 21.82
N ILE A 86 10.93 -13.76 20.96
CA ILE A 86 9.69 -13.04 21.22
C ILE A 86 8.60 -13.58 20.30
N VAL A 87 7.48 -13.96 20.90
CA VAL A 87 6.24 -14.28 20.18
C VAL A 87 5.21 -13.23 20.59
N SER A 88 4.78 -12.43 19.62
CA SER A 88 3.72 -11.44 19.82
C SER A 88 2.49 -11.87 19.05
N LEU A 89 1.37 -12.03 19.75
CA LEU A 89 0.12 -12.42 19.15
C LEU A 89 -0.62 -11.17 18.67
N ALA A 90 -0.98 -11.11 17.39
CA ALA A 90 -1.71 -9.96 16.85
C ALA A 90 -3.02 -9.67 17.62
N SER A 91 -3.70 -10.72 18.11
CA SER A 91 -4.92 -10.59 18.93
C SER A 91 -4.70 -9.90 20.29
N GLU A 92 -3.46 -9.80 20.75
CA GLU A 92 -3.08 -9.20 22.03
C GLU A 92 -2.28 -7.90 21.82
N ALA A 93 -1.94 -7.57 20.57
CA ALA A 93 -1.15 -6.40 20.23
C ALA A 93 -1.91 -5.10 20.57
N PRO A 94 -1.24 -4.10 21.17
CA PRO A 94 -1.84 -2.79 21.39
C PRO A 94 -2.33 -2.18 20.07
N VAL A 95 -3.56 -1.65 20.07
CA VAL A 95 -4.15 -0.98 18.91
C VAL A 95 -4.13 0.53 19.10
N LEU A 96 -3.43 1.21 18.20
CA LEU A 96 -3.35 2.67 18.14
C LEU A 96 -4.29 3.18 17.05
N ARG A 97 -5.07 4.23 17.36
CA ARG A 97 -6.02 4.83 16.42
C ARG A 97 -5.67 6.28 16.20
N ALA A 98 -5.10 6.58 15.05
CA ALA A 98 -4.70 7.94 14.66
C ALA A 98 -4.79 8.06 13.14
N PHE A 99 -4.96 9.29 12.65
CA PHE A 99 -4.99 9.59 11.21
C PHE A 99 -6.02 8.77 10.40
N GLY A 100 -7.10 8.33 11.06
CA GLY A 100 -8.15 7.53 10.44
C GLY A 100 -7.79 6.05 10.18
N ALA A 101 -6.66 5.57 10.70
CA ALA A 101 -6.22 4.18 10.59
C ALA A 101 -6.16 3.49 11.97
N GLU A 102 -6.23 2.15 11.96
CA GLU A 102 -5.95 1.32 13.12
C GLU A 102 -4.61 0.60 12.96
N SER A 103 -3.69 0.81 13.88
CA SER A 103 -2.35 0.20 13.87
C SER A 103 -2.15 -0.72 15.07
N GLN A 104 -2.00 -2.02 14.81
CA GLN A 104 -1.60 -3.01 15.81
C GLN A 104 -0.08 -3.05 15.93
N VAL A 105 0.47 -2.76 17.12
CA VAL A 105 1.92 -2.82 17.36
C VAL A 105 2.34 -4.28 17.58
N LEU A 106 2.79 -4.94 16.51
CA LEU A 106 3.18 -6.35 16.56
C LEU A 106 4.54 -6.53 17.26
N LEU A 107 5.51 -5.67 16.99
CA LEU A 107 6.77 -5.61 17.72
C LEU A 107 7.10 -4.15 18.04
N SER A 108 7.31 -3.84 19.31
CA SER A 108 7.73 -2.51 19.77
C SER A 108 9.25 -2.35 19.80
N GLY A 109 9.72 -1.10 19.87
CA GLY A 109 11.13 -0.81 20.11
C GLY A 109 11.66 -1.43 21.41
N GLU A 110 10.85 -1.48 22.46
CA GLU A 110 11.23 -2.14 23.72
C GLU A 110 11.54 -3.64 23.49
N GLN A 111 10.70 -4.33 22.73
CA GLN A 111 10.89 -5.74 22.40
C GLN A 111 12.10 -5.97 21.48
N THR A 112 12.39 -5.03 20.57
CA THR A 112 13.47 -5.19 19.59
C THR A 112 14.79 -4.57 20.03
N GLY A 113 14.87 -4.02 21.25
CA GLY A 113 16.06 -3.30 21.73
C GLY A 113 16.37 -2.05 20.91
N GLY A 114 15.32 -1.32 20.50
CA GLY A 114 15.39 -0.08 19.74
C GLY A 114 15.65 -0.26 18.24
N ARG A 115 15.82 -1.48 17.75
CA ARG A 115 16.24 -1.74 16.36
C ARG A 115 15.16 -1.38 15.35
N TYR A 116 13.91 -1.72 15.66
CA TYR A 116 12.78 -1.45 14.80
C TYR A 116 11.44 -1.62 15.49
N ALA A 117 10.39 -1.04 14.92
CA ALA A 117 9.01 -1.37 15.27
C ALA A 117 8.31 -1.97 14.05
N MET A 118 7.40 -2.91 14.30
CA MET A 118 6.56 -3.50 13.26
C MET A 118 5.09 -3.37 13.65
N LEU A 119 4.30 -2.85 12.72
CA LEU A 119 2.88 -2.61 12.91
C LEU A 119 2.09 -3.31 11.80
N LEU A 120 0.90 -3.80 12.13
CA LEU A 120 -0.11 -4.19 11.17
C LEU A 120 -1.17 -3.09 11.13
N GLU A 121 -1.21 -2.35 10.03
CA GLU A 121 -2.15 -1.26 9.83
C GLU A 121 -3.37 -1.71 9.03
N THR A 122 -4.53 -1.21 9.43
CA THR A 122 -5.78 -1.27 8.66
C THR A 122 -6.26 0.15 8.35
N THR A 123 -6.36 0.46 7.06
CA THR A 123 -6.69 1.81 6.57
C THR A 123 -7.99 1.79 5.76
N PRO A 124 -9.03 2.56 6.14
CA PRO A 124 -10.30 2.61 5.41
C PRO A 124 -10.16 3.13 3.97
N PRO A 125 -11.15 2.87 3.09
CA PRO A 125 -11.18 3.39 1.73
C PRO A 125 -10.94 4.90 1.64
N GLY A 126 -10.07 5.33 0.73
CA GLY A 126 -9.75 6.74 0.50
C GLY A 126 -8.87 7.40 1.56
N MET A 127 -8.52 6.70 2.65
CA MET A 127 -7.71 7.22 3.75
C MET A 127 -6.21 6.94 3.54
N GLY A 128 -5.39 7.68 4.27
CA GLY A 128 -3.93 7.58 4.30
C GLY A 128 -3.32 8.76 5.08
N PRO A 129 -2.06 8.68 5.48
CA PRO A 129 -1.41 9.76 6.20
C PRO A 129 -1.19 10.98 5.27
N PRO A 130 -1.19 12.21 5.80
CA PRO A 130 -0.71 13.36 5.03
C PRO A 130 0.74 13.13 4.53
N PRO A 131 1.16 13.80 3.44
CA PRO A 131 2.57 13.79 3.03
C PRO A 131 3.49 14.18 4.18
N HIS A 132 4.53 13.38 4.40
CA HIS A 132 5.49 13.62 5.48
C HIS A 132 6.85 13.02 5.15
N LYS A 133 7.84 13.34 5.98
CA LYS A 133 9.17 12.70 5.99
C LYS A 133 9.61 12.43 7.41
N HIS A 134 10.49 11.44 7.56
CA HIS A 134 11.13 11.06 8.81
C HIS A 134 12.60 11.42 8.70
N ASP A 135 13.16 12.13 9.69
CA ASP A 135 14.58 12.48 9.68
C ASP A 135 15.47 11.35 10.24
N GLY A 136 14.92 10.52 11.14
CA GLY A 136 15.65 9.50 11.91
C GLY A 136 15.50 8.07 11.37
N GLU A 137 14.38 7.78 10.72
CA GLU A 137 13.94 6.42 10.44
C GLU A 137 13.77 6.16 8.95
N ASP A 138 14.14 4.96 8.52
CA ASP A 138 13.68 4.42 7.25
C ASP A 138 12.38 3.65 7.47
N GLU A 139 11.44 3.76 6.53
CA GLU A 139 10.12 3.15 6.62
C GLU A 139 9.85 2.20 5.45
N TRP A 140 9.22 1.07 5.75
CA TRP A 140 8.91 0.02 4.78
C TRP A 140 7.45 -0.36 4.88
N PHE A 141 6.84 -0.63 3.73
CA PHE A 141 5.47 -1.12 3.64
C PHE A 141 5.42 -2.43 2.87
N TYR A 142 4.54 -3.33 3.32
CA TYR A 142 4.23 -4.57 2.64
C TYR A 142 2.70 -4.79 2.61
N PRO A 143 2.02 -4.46 1.49
CA PRO A 143 0.58 -4.61 1.38
C PRO A 143 0.18 -6.08 1.39
N LEU A 144 -0.77 -6.42 2.26
CA LEU A 144 -1.27 -7.79 2.47
C LEU A 144 -2.64 -7.99 1.82
N GLU A 145 -3.53 -7.00 1.91
CA GLU A 145 -4.91 -7.05 1.40
C GLU A 145 -5.37 -5.65 0.98
N GLY A 146 -6.29 -5.56 0.02
CA GLY A 146 -6.82 -4.29 -0.49
C GLY A 146 -5.98 -3.68 -1.61
N GLU A 147 -6.16 -2.37 -1.84
CA GLU A 147 -5.51 -1.64 -2.93
C GLU A 147 -4.84 -0.37 -2.43
N VAL A 148 -3.55 -0.20 -2.72
CA VAL A 148 -2.77 0.95 -2.25
C VAL A 148 -2.06 1.65 -3.39
N GLU A 149 -2.05 2.98 -3.33
CA GLU A 149 -1.17 3.81 -4.14
C GLU A 149 -0.21 4.57 -3.23
N PHE A 150 1.06 4.63 -3.61
CA PHE A 150 2.08 5.43 -2.93
C PHE A 150 2.42 6.65 -3.79
N LEU A 151 2.61 7.80 -3.15
CA LEU A 151 3.20 8.97 -3.78
C LEU A 151 4.73 8.82 -3.72
N VAL A 152 5.34 8.48 -4.87
CA VAL A 152 6.79 8.30 -4.98
C VAL A 152 7.30 9.26 -6.05
N ALA A 153 8.24 10.13 -5.68
CA ALA A 153 8.81 11.11 -6.60
C ALA A 153 7.76 12.06 -7.23
N GLY A 154 6.67 12.35 -6.51
CA GLY A 154 5.58 13.21 -6.98
C GLY A 154 4.54 12.51 -7.88
N GLU A 155 4.67 11.20 -8.11
CA GLU A 155 3.71 10.42 -8.90
C GLU A 155 3.01 9.37 -8.02
N TRP A 156 1.68 9.26 -8.17
CA TRP A 156 0.92 8.17 -7.56
C TRP A 156 1.15 6.87 -8.32
N LYS A 157 1.55 5.83 -7.59
CA LYS A 157 1.84 4.50 -8.14
C LYS A 157 1.09 3.44 -7.37
N ARG A 158 0.28 2.67 -8.07
CA ARG A 158 -0.39 1.50 -7.52
C ARG A 158 0.64 0.41 -7.22
N VAL A 159 0.62 -0.09 -5.99
CA VAL A 159 1.54 -1.12 -5.52
C VAL A 159 0.73 -2.40 -5.28
N PRO A 160 1.01 -3.49 -6.02
CA PRO A 160 0.31 -4.76 -5.81
C PRO A 160 0.57 -5.36 -4.42
N VAL A 161 -0.43 -6.07 -3.90
CA VAL A 161 -0.27 -6.94 -2.73
C VAL A 161 0.91 -7.89 -2.91
N GLY A 162 1.68 -8.10 -1.85
CA GLY A 162 2.90 -8.91 -1.87
C GLY A 162 4.14 -8.19 -2.37
N SER A 163 4.07 -6.87 -2.58
CA SER A 163 5.22 -6.04 -2.97
C SER A 163 5.85 -5.36 -1.75
N ALA A 164 7.14 -5.05 -1.83
CA ALA A 164 7.82 -4.22 -0.85
C ALA A 164 7.95 -2.78 -1.33
N VAL A 165 7.71 -1.82 -0.45
CA VAL A 165 8.01 -0.40 -0.65
C VAL A 165 9.01 0.03 0.41
N PHE A 166 10.06 0.72 0.00
CA PHE A 166 11.09 1.25 0.89
C PHE A 166 11.19 2.76 0.73
N LEU A 167 11.09 3.47 1.84
CA LEU A 167 11.08 4.91 1.93
C LEU A 167 12.24 5.33 2.85
N PRO A 168 13.39 5.71 2.29
CA PRO A 168 14.53 6.10 3.10
C PRO A 168 14.23 7.39 3.84
N ARG A 169 14.84 7.56 5.01
CA ARG A 169 14.80 8.81 5.79
C ARG A 169 15.06 10.04 4.92
N GLY A 170 14.35 11.12 5.20
CA GLY A 170 14.37 12.38 4.47
C GLY A 170 13.57 12.36 3.16
N CYS A 171 13.10 11.20 2.69
CA CYS A 171 12.19 11.12 1.55
C CYS A 171 10.78 11.55 1.95
N VAL A 172 10.20 12.53 1.25
CA VAL A 172 8.78 12.85 1.41
C VAL A 172 7.95 11.76 0.77
N HIS A 173 7.00 11.21 1.54
CA HIS A 173 6.15 10.13 1.09
C HIS A 173 4.75 10.19 1.73
N THR A 174 3.82 9.48 1.10
CA THR A 174 2.46 9.19 1.58
C THR A 174 1.92 8.00 0.79
N PHE A 175 0.87 7.37 1.30
CA PHE A 175 0.07 6.42 0.55
C PHE A 175 -1.41 6.75 0.73
N ARG A 176 -2.26 6.17 -0.11
CA ARG A 176 -3.70 6.13 0.11
C ARG A 176 -4.24 4.74 -0.18
N ASN A 177 -5.25 4.33 0.56
CA ASN A 177 -6.10 3.23 0.15
C ASN A 177 -6.91 3.68 -1.07
N ALA A 178 -6.58 3.13 -2.24
CA ALA A 178 -7.19 3.47 -3.52
C ALA A 178 -8.42 2.60 -3.85
N GLY A 179 -8.70 1.59 -3.02
CA GLY A 179 -9.82 0.66 -3.18
C GLY A 179 -11.07 1.10 -2.44
N ASP A 180 -12.10 0.27 -2.53
CA ASP A 180 -13.40 0.39 -1.85
C ASP A 180 -13.52 -0.51 -0.60
N THR A 181 -12.47 -1.27 -0.28
CA THR A 181 -12.36 -2.15 0.89
C THR A 181 -11.18 -1.73 1.78
N PRO A 182 -11.17 -2.10 3.07
CA PRO A 182 -10.03 -1.80 3.94
C PRO A 182 -8.71 -2.34 3.38
N LEU A 183 -7.68 -1.50 3.39
CA LEU A 183 -6.30 -1.86 3.10
C LEU A 183 -5.68 -2.44 4.37
N ARG A 184 -4.99 -3.57 4.25
CA ARG A 184 -4.15 -4.10 5.33
C ARG A 184 -2.71 -4.21 4.86
N GLN A 185 -1.78 -3.70 5.65
CA GLN A 185 -0.37 -3.70 5.32
C GLN A 185 0.51 -3.82 6.56
N LEU A 186 1.68 -4.44 6.41
CA LEU A 186 2.73 -4.33 7.41
C LEU A 186 3.49 -3.03 7.20
N ILE A 187 3.76 -2.36 8.31
CA ILE A 187 4.64 -1.21 8.40
C ILE A 187 5.82 -1.61 9.27
N HIS A 188 7.02 -1.29 8.80
CA HIS A 188 8.25 -1.54 9.53
C HIS A 188 9.08 -0.27 9.51
N VAL A 189 9.45 0.22 10.70
CA VAL A 189 10.22 1.45 10.87
C VAL A 189 11.52 1.14 11.61
N SER A 190 12.64 1.65 11.10
CA SER A 190 13.96 1.43 11.71
C SER A 190 14.82 2.71 11.68
N PRO A 191 15.38 3.16 12.82
CA PRO A 191 15.23 2.60 14.18
C PRO A 191 13.79 2.64 14.71
N ALA A 192 13.55 2.00 15.85
CA ALA A 192 12.25 2.09 16.53
C ALA A 192 12.01 3.51 17.11
N GLY A 193 10.78 3.80 17.53
CA GLY A 193 10.38 5.08 18.11
C GLY A 193 9.13 5.68 17.44
N PHE A 194 8.86 5.27 16.19
CA PHE A 194 7.66 5.68 15.46
C PHE A 194 6.36 5.23 16.13
N GLU A 195 6.34 4.05 16.73
CA GLU A 195 5.19 3.54 17.49
C GLU A 195 4.88 4.40 18.72
N VAL A 196 5.90 5.06 19.30
CA VAL A 196 5.73 6.00 20.42
C VAL A 196 5.11 7.31 19.92
N PHE A 197 5.59 7.83 18.79
CA PHE A 197 4.94 8.95 18.09
C PHE A 197 3.46 8.66 17.84
N PHE A 198 3.18 7.49 17.25
CA PHE A 198 1.82 7.09 16.89
C PHE A 198 0.92 6.94 18.12
N ALA A 199 1.44 6.41 19.23
CA ALA A 199 0.71 6.29 20.49
C ALA A 199 0.34 7.66 21.07
N ARG A 200 1.27 8.61 21.06
CA ARG A 200 1.03 9.99 21.51
C ARG A 200 0.01 10.72 20.63
N CYS A 201 0.07 10.51 19.32
CA CYS A 201 -0.97 11.03 18.42
C CYS A 201 -2.33 10.38 18.72
N ALA A 202 -2.38 9.07 18.94
CA ALA A 202 -3.63 8.36 19.24
C ALA A 202 -4.31 8.89 20.52
N GLU A 203 -3.55 9.32 21.53
CA GLU A 203 -4.11 10.01 22.71
C GLU A 203 -4.82 11.32 22.34
N VAL A 204 -4.22 12.13 21.46
CA VAL A 204 -4.82 13.39 20.98
C VAL A 204 -6.09 13.12 20.17
N PHE A 205 -6.08 12.12 19.29
CA PHE A 205 -7.27 11.72 18.54
C PHE A 205 -8.37 11.17 19.46
N ALA A 206 -8.01 10.35 20.45
CA ALA A 206 -8.98 9.82 21.40
C ALA A 206 -9.62 10.93 22.25
N ALA A 207 -8.85 11.93 22.67
CA ALA A 207 -9.35 13.07 23.43
C ALA A 207 -10.33 13.95 22.61
N ALA A 208 -10.18 13.99 21.28
CA ALA A 208 -11.05 14.75 20.40
C ALA A 208 -12.42 14.08 20.16
N GLY A 209 -12.51 12.76 20.32
CA GLY A 209 -13.73 11.99 20.01
C GLY A 209 -14.14 12.15 18.54
N ASP A 210 -15.38 12.58 18.30
CA ASP A 210 -15.89 12.86 16.94
C ASP A 210 -15.47 14.24 16.41
N GLY A 211 -14.82 15.07 17.24
CA GLY A 211 -14.33 16.39 16.88
C GLY A 211 -12.98 16.35 16.14
N PRO A 212 -12.57 17.48 15.54
CA PRO A 212 -11.24 17.58 14.96
C PRO A 212 -10.17 17.50 16.08
N PRO A 213 -9.07 16.76 15.86
CA PRO A 213 -7.98 16.70 16.82
C PRO A 213 -7.22 18.03 16.91
N GLU A 214 -6.53 18.24 18.02
CA GLU A 214 -5.66 19.40 18.23
C GLU A 214 -4.40 19.30 17.34
N MET A 215 -4.50 19.84 16.12
CA MET A 215 -3.45 19.71 15.11
C MET A 215 -2.12 20.35 15.52
N GLU A 216 -2.14 21.43 16.30
CA GLU A 216 -0.92 22.06 16.83
C GLU A 216 -0.16 21.10 17.74
N ARG A 217 -0.87 20.38 18.61
CA ARG A 217 -0.29 19.36 19.47
C ARG A 217 0.28 18.19 18.67
N ILE A 218 -0.40 17.75 17.62
CA ILE A 218 0.10 16.71 16.71
C ILE A 218 1.39 17.17 16.02
N GLY A 219 1.44 18.42 15.54
CA GLY A 219 2.65 18.99 14.93
C GLY A 219 3.83 19.06 15.90
N ALA A 220 3.59 19.44 17.16
CA ALA A 220 4.62 19.45 18.20
C ALA A 220 5.16 18.05 18.50
N ILE A 221 4.27 17.05 18.63
CA ILE A 221 4.66 15.64 18.79
C ILE A 221 5.49 15.17 17.59
N ALA A 222 5.06 15.46 16.36
CA ALA A 222 5.80 15.11 15.15
C ALA A 222 7.23 15.67 15.17
N ALA A 223 7.38 16.96 15.47
CA ALA A 223 8.68 17.61 15.53
C ALA A 223 9.62 17.00 16.59
N GLU A 224 9.10 16.65 17.78
CA GLU A 224 9.86 15.95 18.83
C GLU A 224 10.39 14.58 18.39
N HIS A 225 9.67 13.92 17.47
CA HIS A 225 10.01 12.62 16.91
C HIS A 225 10.71 12.70 15.56
N GLY A 226 11.14 13.89 15.11
CA GLY A 226 11.83 14.05 13.82
C GLY A 226 10.95 13.78 12.60
N ILE A 227 9.63 13.96 12.73
CA ILE A 227 8.65 13.83 11.65
C ILE A 227 8.17 15.22 11.24
N GLU A 228 8.16 15.47 9.94
CA GLU A 228 7.69 16.74 9.36
C GLU A 228 6.58 16.46 8.34
N PHE A 229 5.41 17.08 8.54
CA PHE A 229 4.32 17.09 7.57
C PHE A 229 4.56 18.15 6.50
N VAL A 230 4.23 17.84 5.24
CA VAL A 230 4.50 18.66 4.04
C VAL A 230 3.21 19.15 3.38
#